data_AF-A0AAU9WYK8-F1
#
_entry.id   AF-A0AAU9WYK8-F1
#
_cell.length_a   1.000
_cell.length_b   1.000
_cell.length_c   1.000
_cell.angle_alpha   90.00
_cell.angle_beta   90.00
_cell.angle_gamma   90.00
#
_symmetry.space_group_name_H-M   'P 1'
#
loop_
_entity.id
_entity.type
_entity.pdbx_description
1 polymer ?
#
loop_
_entity_poly.entity_id
_entity_poly.type
_entity_poly.pdbx_seq_one_letter_code
_entity_poly.pdbx_strand_id
1 'polypeptide(L)'
;MNSADSPPFYLAINYRRRPGSNFWYMRAPLGKNGIDKLMKTAAQSAGLQGNFTNHTVRKTCISRLMDAEVPVNYVAQLSGHRTLKSLDSYKAASADHQRKMSLILSRSG
;
A
#
# COMPACT_ATOMS: atom_id res chain seq x y z
N MET A 1 6.63 14.46 -3.20
CA MET A 1 5.99 13.51 -4.14
C MET A 1 4.75 14.21 -4.68
N ASN A 2 4.69 14.41 -6.01
CA ASN A 2 3.85 15.38 -6.75
C ASN A 2 4.31 16.84 -6.63
N SER A 3 5.47 17.16 -7.20
CA SER A 3 5.69 18.52 -7.73
C SER A 3 4.84 18.70 -8.99
N ALA A 4 4.40 19.93 -9.27
CA ALA A 4 3.60 20.25 -10.46
C ALA A 4 4.29 19.84 -11.78
N ASP A 5 5.62 19.69 -11.76
CA ASP A 5 6.46 19.35 -12.91
C ASP A 5 6.75 17.84 -13.08
N SER A 6 6.34 16.99 -12.13
CA SER A 6 6.55 15.55 -12.26
C SER A 6 5.40 14.94 -13.09
N PRO A 7 5.70 14.18 -14.17
CA PRO A 7 4.66 13.48 -14.90
C PRO A 7 3.93 12.50 -13.96
N PRO A 8 2.60 12.34 -14.11
CA PRO A 8 1.85 11.41 -13.28
C PRO A 8 2.30 9.98 -13.59
N PHE A 9 2.52 9.19 -12.54
CA PHE A 9 2.92 7.79 -12.68
C PHE A 9 1.83 6.94 -13.37
N TYR A 10 0.57 7.18 -13.02
CA TYR A 10 -0.58 6.54 -13.67
C TYR A 10 -1.23 7.49 -14.67
N LEU A 11 -1.23 7.10 -15.94
CA LEU A 11 -1.81 7.86 -17.04
C LEU A 11 -3.28 7.51 -17.27
N ALA A 12 -4.09 8.50 -17.62
CA ALA A 12 -5.50 8.32 -17.95
C ALA A 12 -5.68 7.60 -19.30
N ILE A 13 -6.73 6.79 -19.40
CA ILE A 13 -7.10 6.09 -20.64
C ILE A 13 -7.72 7.10 -21.62
N ASN A 14 -7.30 7.05 -22.88
CA ASN A 14 -7.88 7.84 -23.95
C ASN A 14 -9.10 7.12 -24.56
N TYR A 15 -10.29 7.38 -24.02
CA TYR A 15 -11.55 6.82 -24.52
C TYR A 15 -11.97 7.35 -25.89
N ARG A 16 -11.40 8.49 -26.34
CA ARG A 16 -11.68 9.11 -27.64
C ARG A 16 -10.58 8.79 -28.67
N ARG A 17 -9.85 7.69 -28.48
CA ARG A 17 -8.77 7.29 -29.40
C ARG A 17 -9.33 7.06 -30.81
N ARG A 18 -8.60 7.52 -31.81
CA ARG A 18 -8.90 7.19 -33.21
C ARG A 18 -8.63 5.69 -33.45
N PRO A 19 -9.46 5.00 -34.24
CA PRO A 19 -9.15 3.64 -34.69
C PRO A 19 -7.75 3.60 -35.33
N GLY A 20 -6.91 2.64 -34.96
CA GLY A 20 -5.53 2.52 -35.43
C GLY A 20 -4.47 3.36 -34.69
N SER A 21 -4.85 4.17 -33.69
CA SER A 21 -3.88 4.87 -32.85
C SER A 21 -3.11 3.89 -31.94
N ASN A 22 -1.78 3.98 -31.97
CA ASN A 22 -0.90 3.24 -31.04
C ASN A 22 -0.99 3.76 -29.60
N PHE A 23 -1.44 5.01 -29.41
CA PHE A 23 -1.57 5.62 -28.08
C PHE A 23 -2.97 5.36 -27.50
N TRP A 24 -3.04 4.50 -26.48
CA TRP A 24 -4.25 4.19 -25.73
C TRP A 24 -4.44 5.06 -24.48
N TYR A 25 -3.44 5.87 -24.13
CA TYR A 25 -3.39 6.72 -22.94
C TYR A 25 -3.23 8.20 -23.31
N MET A 26 -3.43 9.09 -22.34
CA MET A 26 -3.18 10.53 -22.46
C MET A 26 -2.27 11.02 -21.33
N ARG A 27 -1.55 12.13 -21.56
CA ARG A 27 -0.69 12.77 -20.54
C ARG A 27 -1.53 13.54 -19.52
N ALA A 28 -2.35 12.80 -18.77
CA ALA A 28 -3.16 13.29 -17.69
C ALA A 28 -3.20 12.25 -16.57
N PRO A 29 -3.37 12.66 -15.31
CA PRO A 29 -3.42 11.73 -14.20
C PRO A 29 -4.65 10.82 -14.28
N LEU A 30 -4.44 9.52 -14.01
CA LEU A 30 -5.55 8.61 -13.78
C LEU A 30 -6.30 9.02 -12.50
N GLY A 31 -7.61 9.24 -12.61
CA GLY A 31 -8.43 9.62 -11.46
C GLY A 31 -8.47 8.53 -10.40
N LYS A 32 -8.73 8.92 -9.14
CA LYS A 32 -8.82 8.04 -7.96
C LYS A 32 -9.64 6.76 -8.22
N ASN A 33 -10.82 6.90 -8.82
CA ASN A 33 -11.70 5.77 -9.11
C ASN A 33 -11.07 4.76 -10.10
N GLY A 34 -10.21 5.21 -11.01
CA GLY A 34 -9.47 4.34 -11.92
C GLY A 34 -8.39 3.54 -11.19
N ILE A 35 -7.66 4.21 -10.28
CA ILE A 35 -6.64 3.56 -9.44
C ILE A 35 -7.28 2.57 -8.46
N ASP A 36 -8.42 2.91 -7.86
CA ASP A 36 -9.15 2.00 -6.96
C ASP A 36 -9.67 0.76 -7.70
N LYS A 37 -10.14 0.92 -8.94
CA LYS A 37 -10.52 -0.21 -9.80
C LYS A 37 -9.33 -1.09 -10.18
N LEU A 38 -8.16 -0.51 -10.44
CA LEU A 38 -6.96 -1.26 -10.82
C LEU A 38 -6.63 -2.35 -9.80
N MET A 39 -6.56 -1.97 -8.52
CA MET A 39 -6.23 -2.93 -7.45
C MET A 39 -7.29 -4.02 -7.31
N LYS A 40 -8.58 -3.64 -7.39
CA LYS A 40 -9.68 -4.59 -7.33
C LYS A 40 -9.63 -5.61 -8.47
N THR A 41 -9.42 -5.14 -9.70
CA THR A 41 -9.29 -6.00 -10.88
C THR A 41 -8.08 -6.93 -10.78
N ALA A 42 -6.93 -6.41 -10.33
CA ALA A 42 -5.72 -7.20 -10.15
C ALA A 42 -5.93 -8.33 -9.12
N ALA A 43 -6.55 -8.03 -7.98
CA ALA A 43 -6.85 -9.02 -6.94
C ALA A 43 -7.82 -10.12 -7.44
N GLN A 44 -8.87 -9.72 -8.18
CA GLN A 44 -9.81 -10.66 -8.79
C GLN A 44 -9.12 -11.56 -9.83
N SER A 45 -8.27 -10.98 -10.67
CA SER A 45 -7.53 -11.72 -11.71
C SER A 45 -6.53 -12.70 -11.10
N ALA A 46 -5.98 -12.39 -9.94
CA ALA A 46 -5.11 -13.27 -9.16
C ALA A 46 -5.87 -14.32 -8.33
N GLY A 47 -7.20 -14.36 -8.40
CA GLY A 47 -8.03 -15.31 -7.63
C GLY A 47 -8.05 -15.07 -6.12
N LEU A 48 -7.67 -13.86 -5.67
CA LEU A 48 -7.68 -13.53 -4.24
C LEU A 48 -9.11 -13.35 -3.74
N GLN A 49 -9.47 -14.10 -2.70
CA GLN A 49 -10.77 -13.99 -2.04
C GLN A 49 -10.77 -12.85 -1.03
N GLY A 50 -11.76 -11.94 -1.12
CA GLY A 50 -11.94 -10.83 -0.19
C GLY A 50 -11.96 -9.46 -0.84
N ASN A 51 -12.09 -8.41 -0.02
CA ASN A 51 -12.16 -7.03 -0.48
C ASN A 51 -10.79 -6.36 -0.46
N PHE A 52 -10.06 -6.46 -1.58
CA PHE A 52 -8.76 -5.81 -1.74
C PHE A 52 -8.93 -4.40 -2.31
N THR A 53 -8.44 -3.42 -1.55
CA THR A 53 -8.44 -2.01 -1.93
C THR A 53 -7.04 -1.45 -1.73
N ASN A 54 -6.77 -0.27 -2.29
CA ASN A 54 -5.50 0.43 -2.04
C ASN A 54 -5.22 0.61 -0.55
N HIS A 55 -6.27 0.81 0.26
CA HIS A 55 -6.14 0.93 1.70
C HIS A 55 -5.72 -0.39 2.36
N THR A 56 -6.29 -1.54 1.97
CA THR A 56 -5.91 -2.82 2.57
C THR A 56 -4.47 -3.19 2.23
N VAL A 57 -4.03 -2.93 0.99
CA VAL A 57 -2.62 -3.10 0.59
C VAL A 57 -1.71 -2.23 1.43
N ARG A 58 -2.05 -0.94 1.58
CA ARG A 58 -1.29 -0.02 2.43
C ARG A 58 -1.19 -0.51 3.87
N LYS A 59 -2.29 -1.02 4.45
CA LYS A 59 -2.28 -1.61 5.78
C LYS A 59 -1.31 -2.79 5.86
N THR A 60 -1.37 -3.72 4.91
CA THR A 60 -0.48 -4.87 4.84
C THR A 60 0.99 -4.44 4.72
N CYS A 61 1.32 -3.45 3.90
CA CYS A 61 2.68 -2.92 3.80
C CYS A 61 3.19 -2.37 5.15
N ILE A 62 2.36 -1.58 5.84
CA ILE A 62 2.72 -1.02 7.15
C ILE A 62 2.92 -2.15 8.17
N SER A 63 1.98 -3.09 8.27
CA SER A 63 2.10 -4.23 9.20
C SER A 63 3.37 -5.04 8.96
N ARG A 64 3.70 -5.36 7.69
CA ARG A 64 4.93 -6.11 7.38
C ARG A 64 6.21 -5.38 7.75
N LEU A 65 6.24 -4.04 7.61
CA LEU A 65 7.38 -3.25 8.06
C LEU A 65 7.51 -3.24 9.59
N MET A 66 6.38 -3.18 10.29
CA MET A 66 6.35 -3.28 11.75
C MET A 66 6.79 -4.67 12.24
N ASP A 67 6.35 -5.74 11.56
CA ASP A 67 6.76 -7.12 11.81
C ASP A 67 8.24 -7.36 11.56
N ALA A 68 8.84 -6.63 10.60
CA ALA A 68 10.27 -6.65 10.34
C ALA A 68 11.07 -5.75 11.31
N GLU A 69 10.45 -5.26 12.38
CA GLU A 69 11.07 -4.38 13.39
C GLU A 69 11.70 -3.10 12.79
N VAL A 70 11.19 -2.62 11.63
CA VAL A 70 11.65 -1.35 11.03
C VAL A 70 11.27 -0.20 11.97
N PRO A 71 12.20 0.75 12.25
CA PRO A 71 11.91 1.87 13.12
C PRO A 71 10.65 2.65 12.71
N VAL A 72 9.76 2.88 13.68
CA VAL A 72 8.40 3.43 13.46
C VAL A 72 8.43 4.80 12.79
N ASN A 73 9.48 5.60 13.03
CA ASN A 73 9.70 6.88 12.36
C ASN A 73 9.88 6.74 10.84
N TYR A 74 10.63 5.73 10.39
CA TYR A 74 10.80 5.46 8.96
C TYR A 74 9.52 4.92 8.33
N VAL A 75 8.79 4.06 9.04
CA VAL A 75 7.47 3.57 8.60
C VAL A 75 6.49 4.74 8.47
N ALA A 76 6.46 5.67 9.43
CA ALA A 76 5.61 6.85 9.39
C ALA A 76 5.97 7.77 8.21
N GLN A 77 7.27 8.02 7.99
CA GLN A 77 7.76 8.81 6.88
C GLN A 77 7.37 8.19 5.53
N LEU A 78 7.65 6.90 5.32
CA LEU A 78 7.35 6.20 4.07
C LEU A 78 5.85 6.16 3.79
N SER A 79 5.04 5.89 4.81
CA SER A 79 3.60 5.86 4.66
C SER A 79 2.99 7.27 4.59
N GLY A 80 3.69 8.33 5.00
CA GLY A 80 3.15 9.69 5.01
C GLY A 80 2.20 9.95 6.19
N HIS A 81 2.38 9.25 7.31
CA HIS A 81 1.69 9.56 8.56
C HIS A 81 2.36 10.77 9.23
N ARG A 82 1.56 11.77 9.61
CA ARG A 82 2.05 12.99 10.29
C ARG A 82 2.47 12.74 11.74
N THR A 83 1.88 11.74 12.39
CA THR A 83 2.13 11.42 13.80
C THR A 83 2.40 9.93 14.00
N LEU A 84 3.33 9.59 14.88
CA LEU A 84 3.64 8.18 15.19
C LEU A 84 2.45 7.45 15.83
N LYS A 85 1.63 8.17 16.60
CA LYS A 85 0.42 7.64 17.26
C LYS A 85 -0.56 7.02 16.26
N SER A 86 -0.63 7.55 15.04
CA SER A 86 -1.50 6.99 14.00
C SER A 86 -1.10 5.57 13.56
N LEU A 87 0.13 5.15 13.87
CA LEU A 87 0.61 3.79 13.62
C LEU A 87 0.32 2.81 14.76
N ASP A 88 -0.19 3.25 15.91
CA ASP A 88 -0.44 2.37 17.06
C ASP A 88 -1.47 1.27 16.75
N SER A 89 -2.44 1.55 15.87
CA SER A 89 -3.40 0.55 15.38
C SER A 89 -2.77 -0.61 14.60
N TYR A 90 -1.50 -0.47 14.17
CA TYR A 90 -0.72 -1.51 13.50
C TYR A 90 0.26 -2.21 14.43
N LYS A 91 0.45 -1.70 15.66
CA LYS A 91 1.33 -2.28 16.70
C LYS A 91 0.68 -3.44 17.44
N ALA A 92 -0.05 -4.30 16.73
CA ALA A 92 -0.45 -5.58 17.30
C ALA A 92 0.76 -6.53 17.21
N ALA A 93 1.11 -7.18 18.31
CA ALA A 93 2.16 -8.19 18.29
C ALA A 93 1.72 -9.34 17.39
N SER A 94 2.40 -9.52 16.26
CA SER A 94 2.25 -10.69 15.41
C SER A 94 2.59 -11.98 16.17
N ALA A 95 2.20 -13.13 15.63
CA ALA A 95 2.50 -14.42 16.23
C ALA A 95 4.01 -14.61 16.47
N ASP A 96 4.86 -14.09 15.57
CA ASP A 96 6.31 -14.14 15.72
C ASP A 96 6.81 -13.25 16.86
N HIS A 97 6.26 -12.03 16.99
CA HIS A 97 6.53 -11.17 18.15
C HIS A 97 6.12 -11.86 19.45
N GLN A 98 4.91 -12.43 19.50
CA GLN A 98 4.42 -13.14 20.69
C GLN A 98 5.30 -14.34 21.04
N ARG A 99 5.75 -15.11 20.04
CA ARG A 99 6.70 -16.21 20.23
C ARG A 99 8.04 -15.71 20.76
N LYS A 100 8.61 -14.64 20.20
CA LYS A 100 9.86 -14.03 20.67
C LYS A 100 9.73 -13.56 22.12
N MET A 101 8.61 -12.91 22.47
CA MET A 101 8.30 -12.50 23.85
C MET A 101 8.22 -13.71 24.78
N SER A 102 7.52 -14.78 24.38
CA SER A 102 7.40 -16.02 25.16
C SER A 102 8.76 -16.69 25.39
N LEU A 103 9.63 -16.72 24.39
CA LEU A 103 10.99 -17.27 24.50
C LEU A 103 11.87 -16.49 25.49
N ILE A 104 11.75 -15.16 25.51
CA ILE A 104 12.49 -14.32 26.47
C ILE A 104 12.02 -14.62 27.89
N LEU A 105 10.70 -14.68 28.12
CA LEU A 105 10.12 -14.94 29.44
C LEU A 105 10.45 -16.35 29.96
N SER A 106 10.43 -17.36 29.09
CA SER A 106 10.71 -18.75 29.47
C SER A 106 12.20 -19.04 29.77
N ARG A 107 13.13 -18.22 29.27
CA ARG A 107 14.57 -18.33 29.57
C ARG A 107 14.99 -17.62 30.86
N SER A 108 14.06 -16.95 31.54
CA SER A 108 14.34 -16.13 32.73
C SER A 108 14.14 -16.89 34.06
N GLY A 109 14.19 -18.23 34.04
CA GLY A 109 14.15 -19.10 35.21
C GLY A 109 15.33 -20.06 35.23
#